data_AF-A0A499URY9-F1
#
_entry.id   AF-A0A499URY9-F1
#
_cell.length_a   1.000
_cell.length_b   1.000
_cell.length_c   1.000
_cell.angle_alpha   90.00
_cell.angle_beta   90.00
_cell.angle_gamma   90.00
#
_symmetry.space_group_name_H-M   'P 1'
#
loop_
_entity.id
_entity.type
_entity.pdbx_description
1 polymer ?
#
loop_
_entity_poly.entity_id
_entity_poly.type
_entity_poly.pdbx_seq_one_letter_code
_entity_poly.pdbx_strand_id
1 'polypeptide(L)' 'MVLTIPLVLLLAVVVALLLRSKAIGFGAAVAVALFGFYLADTGASDNVNQLVTTITGALADIGR' A
#
# COMPACT_ATOMS: atom_id res chain seq x y z
N MET A 1 -6.49 -16.80 18.85
CA MET A 1 -6.77 -15.36 18.97
C MET A 1 -7.23 -14.89 17.60
N VAL A 2 -8.56 -14.79 17.41
CA VAL A 2 -9.22 -15.14 16.13
C VAL A 2 -9.90 -13.94 15.43
N LEU A 3 -9.79 -12.72 15.97
CA LEU A 3 -10.46 -11.57 15.36
C LEU A 3 -9.59 -10.31 15.32
N THR A 4 -8.32 -10.42 14.95
CA THR A 4 -7.61 -9.29 14.33
C THR A 4 -8.08 -9.19 12.88
N ILE A 5 -9.32 -8.76 12.67
CA ILE A 5 -9.73 -8.29 11.35
C ILE A 5 -8.77 -7.15 11.01
N PRO A 6 -7.96 -7.31 9.94
CA PRO A 6 -6.77 -6.53 9.71
C PRO A 6 -7.17 -5.09 9.42
N LEU A 7 -6.84 -4.19 10.34
CA LEU A 7 -7.02 -2.75 10.22
C LEU A 7 -6.48 -2.23 8.87
N VAL A 8 -5.45 -2.90 8.34
CA VAL A 8 -4.88 -2.67 7.00
C VAL A 8 -5.88 -2.90 5.86
N LEU A 9 -6.73 -3.94 5.92
CA LEU A 9 -7.74 -4.17 4.88
C LEU A 9 -8.85 -3.11 4.96
N LEU A 10 -9.20 -2.68 6.18
CA LEU A 10 -10.19 -1.60 6.36
C LEU A 10 -9.65 -0.28 5.79
N LEU A 11 -8.39 0.06 6.10
CA LEU A 11 -7.68 1.19 5.51
C LEU A 11 -7.55 1.07 3.98
N ALA A 12 -7.27 -0.12 3.44
CA ALA A 12 -7.22 -0.37 2.01
C ALA A 12 -8.56 -0.07 1.32
N VAL A 13 -9.68 -0.50 1.92
CA VAL A 13 -11.02 -0.22 1.40
C VAL A 13 -11.33 1.28 1.44
N VAL A 14 -10.99 1.97 2.53
CA VAL A 14 -11.16 3.43 2.63
C VAL A 14 -10.34 4.17 1.56
N VAL A 15 -9.07 3.81 1.41
CA VAL A 15 -8.19 4.38 0.37
C VAL A 15 -8.75 4.11 -1.03
N ALA A 16 -9.20 2.88 -1.32
CA ALA A 16 -9.80 2.53 -2.60
C ALA A 16 -11.09 3.32 -2.89
N LEU A 17 -11.92 3.56 -1.87
CA LEU A 17 -13.11 4.41 -1.99
C LEU A 17 -12.75 5.88 -2.23
N LEU A 18 -11.75 6.42 -1.53
CA LEU A 18 -11.28 7.80 -1.73
C LEU A 18 -10.69 8.02 -3.14
N LEU A 19 -9.90 7.06 -3.62
CA LEU A 19 -9.40 7.03 -5.00
C LEU A 19 -10.54 6.98 -6.02
N ARG A 20 -11.56 6.14 -5.78
CA ARG A 20 -12.74 6.02 -6.65
C ARG A 20 -13.58 7.30 -6.70
N SER A 21 -13.70 8.01 -5.59
CA SER A 21 -14.41 9.30 -5.53
C SER A 21 -13.65 10.45 -6.21
N LYS A 22 -12.45 10.20 -6.75
CA LYS A 22 -11.55 11.24 -7.31
C LYS A 22 -11.26 12.37 -6.32
N ALA A 23 -11.43 12.09 -5.03
CA ALA A 23 -11.17 13.00 -3.93
C ALA A 23 -9.66 13.01 -3.67
N ILE A 24 -8.89 13.59 -4.60
CA ILE A 24 -7.45 13.83 -4.47
C ILE A 24 -7.25 15.05 -3.55
N GLY A 25 -7.83 14.98 -2.35
CA GLY A 25 -7.73 16.00 -1.32
C GLY A 25 -6.72 15.60 -0.24
N PHE A 26 -6.44 16.53 0.66
CA PHE A 26 -5.49 16.34 1.76
C PHE A 26 -5.81 15.09 2.62
N GLY A 27 -7.10 14.79 2.84
CA GLY A 27 -7.52 13.60 3.60
C GLY A 27 -7.17 12.26 2.92
N ALA A 28 -7.18 12.20 1.59
CA ALA A 28 -6.78 11.00 0.87
C ALA A 28 -5.27 10.75 0.95
N ALA A 29 -4.47 11.82 0.89
CA ALA A 29 -3.02 11.72 1.07
C ALA A 29 -2.66 11.16 2.46
N VAL A 30 -3.32 11.66 3.52
CA VAL A 30 -3.11 11.17 4.90
C VAL A 30 -3.54 9.70 5.03
N ALA A 31 -4.70 9.32 4.49
CA ALA A 31 -5.18 7.94 4.53
C ALA A 31 -4.24 6.96 3.82
N VAL A 32 -3.71 7.34 2.65
CA VAL A 32 -2.74 6.55 1.89
C VAL A 32 -1.42 6.40 2.65
N ALA A 33 -0.91 7.48 3.25
CA ALA A 33 0.33 7.43 4.02
C ALA A 33 0.20 6.52 5.25
N LEU A 34 -0.90 6.64 6.00
CA LEU A 34 -1.19 5.78 7.16
C LEU A 34 -1.37 4.32 6.74
N PHE A 35 -2.05 4.07 5.63
CA PHE A 35 -2.18 2.73 5.07
C PHE A 35 -0.82 2.12 4.72
N GLY A 36 0.06 2.88 4.03
CA GLY A 36 1.40 2.41 3.67
C GLY A 36 2.27 2.10 4.90
N PHE A 37 2.22 2.95 5.92
CA PHE A 37 2.96 2.73 7.18
C PHE A 37 2.49 1.48 7.91
N TYR A 38 1.17 1.26 7.97
CA TYR A 38 0.58 0.09 8.59
C TYR A 38 0.84 -1.19 7.78
N LEU A 39 0.84 -1.09 6.45
CA LEU A 39 1.18 -2.20 5.55
C LEU A 39 2.63 -2.65 5.71
N ALA A 40 3.55 -1.71 5.94
CA ALA A 40 4.97 -2.02 6.19
C ALA A 40 5.21 -2.74 7.53
N ASP A 41 4.37 -2.51 8.53
CA ASP A 41 4.44 -3.21 9.83
C ASP A 41 3.75 -4.59 9.79
N THR A 42 2.94 -4.86 8.76
CA THR A 42 2.37 -6.19 8.54
C THR A 42 3.36 -7.15 7.88
N GLY A 43 3.13 -8.46 8.01
CA GLY A 43 3.90 -9.49 7.30
C GLY A 43 3.82 -9.45 5.77
N ALA A 44 3.20 -8.42 5.18
CA ALA A 44 3.24 -8.14 3.75
C ALA A 44 4.47 -7.32 3.33
N SER A 45 5.29 -6.83 4.27
CA SER A 45 6.49 -6.02 3.99
C SER A 45 7.47 -6.72 3.04
N ASP A 46 7.75 -8.00 3.26
CA ASP A 46 8.64 -8.80 2.40
C ASP A 46 8.11 -8.88 0.97
N ASN A 47 6.81 -9.12 0.81
CA ASN A 47 6.17 -9.19 -0.51
C ASN A 47 6.26 -7.84 -1.25
N VAL A 48 6.07 -6.72 -0.55
CA VAL A 48 6.18 -5.37 -1.12
C VAL A 48 7.62 -5.08 -1.55
N ASN A 49 8.60 -5.37 -0.68
CA ASN A 49 10.02 -5.18 -0.99
C ASN A 49 10.47 -6.02 -2.19
N GLN A 50 9.99 -7.26 -2.29
CA GLN A 50 10.29 -8.14 -3.42
C GLN A 50 9.67 -7.63 -4.73
N LEU A 51 8.44 -7.11 -4.69
CA LEU A 51 7.79 -6.46 -5.83
C LEU A 51 8.56 -5.23 -6.31
N VAL A 52 8.94 -4.34 -5.39
CA VAL A 52 9.74 -3.15 -5.70
C VAL A 52 11.06 -3.56 -6.33
N THR A 53 11.78 -4.49 -5.70
CA THR A 53 13.06 -5.02 -6.18
C THR A 53 12.94 -5.59 -7.59
N THR A 54 11.87 -6.34 -7.86
CA THR A 54 11.62 -6.96 -9.18
C THR A 54 11.37 -5.89 -10.24
N ILE A 55 10.54 -4.88 -9.95
CA ILE A 55 10.26 -3.78 -10.88
C ILE A 55 11.52 -2.95 -11.14
N THR A 56 12.26 -2.59 -10.08
CA THR A 56 13.53 -1.85 -10.23
C THR A 56 14.58 -2.66 -10.98
N GLY A 57 14.62 -3.98 -10.77
CA GLY A 57 15.49 -4.89 -11.52
C GLY A 57 15.13 -4.93 -13.00
N ALA A 58 13.84 -5.08 -13.33
CA ALA A 58 13.36 -5.07 -14.71
C ALA A 58 13.61 -3.71 -15.41
N LEU A 59 13.42 -2.60 -14.71
CA LEU A 59 13.73 -1.26 -15.23
C LEU A 59 15.23 -1.08 -15.50
N ALA A 60 16.08 -1.58 -14.60
CA ALA A 60 17.53 -1.55 -14.78
C ALA A 60 17.99 -2.41 -15.97
N ASP A 61 17.30 -3.52 -16.22
CA ASP A 61 17.58 -4.42 -17.35
C ASP A 61 17.13 -3.82 -18.70
N ILE A 62 16.00 -3.09 -18.72
CA ILE A 62 15.51 -2.38 -19.93
C ILE A 62 16.43 -1.21 -20.33
N GLY A 63 17.12 -0.60 -19.36
CA GLY A 63 18.00 0.56 -19.58
C GLY A 63 19.45 0.23 -19.99
N ARG A 64 19.80 -1.05 -20.12
CA ARG A 64 21.15 -1.53 -20.46
C ARG A 64 21.21 -2.06 -21.89
#